data_AF-A0A930SLL7-F1
#
_entry.id   AF-A0A930SLL7-F1
#
_cell.length_a   1.000
_cell.length_b   1.000
_cell.length_c   1.000
_cell.angle_alpha   90.00
_cell.angle_beta   90.00
_cell.angle_gamma   90.00
#
_symmetry.space_group_name_H-M   'P 1'
#
loop_
_entity.id
_entity.type
_entity.pdbx_description
1 polymer ?
#
loop_
_entity_poly.entity_id
_entity_poly.type
_entity_poly.pdbx_seq_one_letter_code
_entity_poly.pdbx_strand_id
1 'polypeptide(L)'
;MTGQNGPYLVLHTESGNRQLSLVGSNCWTVGRSDDNNLVIPDRWISRNHAMVQCMETGEFYLIDLGSRNGSFVNGRRVSVPVTLQDGDLLTFGQTELRFYCPSTSPALLRPEHTPAHEATVTATLHMRRLISVMVVDIRDFTVMTRQTDEKVLSESIGTWFRCAGEIIGEYGSWVDKYIGDAVMAVWIHSPQGAEPREMLQITRAISALAKMTSQLHKRFPLPFPLRIGAGLNTGYAMVGNTGSGDRPDYTALGDTVNAAFRFESSTKQLGLDLAIGETTYLHLQQLGATEELFKRYTVTMKGYETPIVTHASSFSDLDRFLKMQH
;
A
#
# COMPACT_ATOMS: atom_id res chain seq x y z
N MET A 1 22.04 36.07 11.56
CA MET A 1 21.67 35.14 10.48
C MET A 1 22.25 33.79 10.83
N THR A 2 21.50 33.00 11.60
CA THR A 2 21.96 31.73 12.16
C THR A 2 21.80 30.64 11.10
N GLY A 3 22.94 30.16 10.57
CA GLY A 3 22.97 29.08 9.59
C GLY A 3 22.35 27.81 10.13
N GLN A 4 21.36 27.27 9.42
CA GLN A 4 20.75 25.98 9.72
C GLN A 4 21.45 24.91 8.88
N ASN A 5 22.17 24.01 9.57
CA ASN A 5 22.96 22.92 8.97
C ASN A 5 22.10 21.67 8.71
N GLY A 6 21.08 21.74 7.86
CA GLY A 6 20.31 20.54 7.51
C GLY A 6 19.34 20.74 6.35
N PRO A 7 18.79 19.66 5.78
CA PRO A 7 17.83 19.70 4.68
C PRO A 7 16.48 20.27 5.11
N TYR A 8 15.79 20.98 4.21
CA TYR A 8 14.50 21.62 4.49
C TYR A 8 13.64 21.81 3.22
N LEU A 9 12.34 22.00 3.43
CA LEU A 9 11.40 22.48 2.40
C LEU A 9 11.07 23.95 2.65
N VAL A 10 11.05 24.75 1.60
CA VAL A 10 10.56 26.13 1.62
C VAL A 10 9.26 26.22 0.84
N LEU A 11 8.21 26.67 1.52
CA LEU A 11 6.94 27.07 0.94
C LEU A 11 6.94 28.60 0.79
N HIS A 12 6.83 29.08 -0.44
CA HIS A 12 6.68 30.51 -0.74
C HIS A 12 5.21 30.89 -0.70
N THR A 13 4.82 31.81 0.20
CA THR A 13 3.46 32.36 0.27
C THR A 13 3.48 33.88 0.19
N GLU A 14 2.36 34.50 -0.19
CA GLU A 14 2.23 35.97 -0.21
C GLU A 14 2.47 36.61 1.17
N SER A 15 2.19 35.86 2.25
CA SER A 15 2.42 36.26 3.65
C SER A 15 3.85 36.04 4.15
N GLY A 16 4.75 35.51 3.32
CA GLY A 16 6.14 35.19 3.68
C GLY A 16 6.50 33.71 3.46
N ASN A 17 7.78 33.38 3.62
CA ASN A 17 8.25 32.01 3.45
C ASN A 17 8.00 31.18 4.72
N ARG A 18 7.33 30.03 4.58
CA ARG A 18 7.24 29.00 5.63
C ARG A 18 8.25 27.90 5.34
N GLN A 19 8.97 27.44 6.34
CA GLN A 19 9.99 26.42 6.19
C GLN A 19 9.66 25.20 7.06
N LEU A 20 9.83 24.00 6.51
CA LEU A 20 9.83 22.75 7.26
C LEU A 20 11.26 22.21 7.33
N SER A 21 11.80 22.07 8.55
CA SER A 21 13.07 21.38 8.78
C SER A 21 12.89 19.88 8.59
N LEU A 22 13.75 19.26 7.79
CA LEU A 22 13.77 17.81 7.56
C LEU A 22 14.88 17.16 8.41
N VAL A 23 14.96 17.55 9.68
CA VAL A 23 15.94 17.07 10.66
C VAL A 23 15.19 16.50 11.87
N GLY A 24 15.72 15.41 12.46
CA GLY A 24 15.17 14.81 13.68
C GLY A 24 14.01 13.81 13.46
N SER A 25 13.68 13.51 12.20
CA SER A 25 12.77 12.43 11.79
C SER A 25 13.35 11.78 10.52
N ASN A 26 12.78 10.68 10.06
CA ASN A 26 13.05 10.06 8.75
C ASN A 26 11.85 10.20 7.80
N CYS A 27 10.75 10.78 8.27
CA CYS A 27 9.48 10.86 7.56
C CYS A 27 8.77 12.17 7.92
N TRP A 28 8.27 12.88 6.90
CA TRP A 28 7.47 14.09 7.05
C TRP A 28 6.29 14.07 6.08
N THR A 29 5.09 14.19 6.61
CA THR A 29 3.85 14.22 5.84
C THR A 29 3.47 15.65 5.42
N VAL A 30 2.91 15.77 4.22
CA VAL A 30 2.41 17.02 3.65
C VAL A 30 0.94 16.83 3.30
N GLY A 31 0.09 17.75 3.76
CA GLY A 31 -1.34 17.64 3.56
C GLY A 31 -2.10 18.87 4.04
N ARG A 32 -3.41 18.91 3.75
CA ARG A 32 -4.28 20.00 4.24
C ARG A 32 -4.82 19.76 5.65
N SER A 33 -4.80 18.52 6.13
CA SER A 33 -5.25 18.19 7.48
C SER A 33 -4.17 18.58 8.50
N ASP A 34 -4.61 18.87 9.72
CA ASP A 34 -3.79 19.35 10.83
C ASP A 34 -2.87 18.29 11.46
N ASP A 35 -3.09 17.02 11.15
CA ASP A 35 -2.26 15.88 11.51
C ASP A 35 -0.98 15.72 10.68
N ASN A 36 -0.75 16.61 9.70
CA ASN A 36 0.44 16.58 8.85
C ASN A 36 1.59 17.41 9.41
N ASN A 37 2.84 16.99 9.16
CA ASN A 37 4.02 17.75 9.58
C ASN A 37 4.09 19.12 8.88
N LEU A 38 3.75 19.18 7.59
CA LEU A 38 3.54 20.41 6.85
C LEU A 38 2.08 20.56 6.44
N VAL A 39 1.37 21.36 7.23
CA VAL A 39 -0.02 21.72 6.96
C VAL A 39 -0.08 22.86 5.94
N ILE A 40 -0.66 22.56 4.78
CA ILE A 40 -0.93 23.52 3.71
C ILE A 40 -2.45 23.60 3.50
N PRO A 41 -3.12 24.64 4.02
CA PRO A 41 -4.58 24.77 3.99
C PRO A 41 -5.10 25.20 2.60
N ASP A 42 -4.79 24.42 1.57
CA ASP A 42 -5.24 24.61 0.20
C ASP A 42 -6.27 23.54 -0.17
N ARG A 43 -7.36 23.96 -0.83
CA ARG A 43 -8.41 23.08 -1.34
C ARG A 43 -7.91 22.11 -2.42
N TRP A 44 -6.82 22.45 -3.11
CA TRP A 44 -6.19 21.63 -4.14
C TRP A 44 -5.23 20.58 -3.56
N ILE A 45 -5.03 20.58 -2.24
CA ILE A 45 -4.19 19.60 -1.57
C ILE A 45 -5.09 18.58 -0.84
N SER A 46 -4.85 17.29 -1.04
CA SER A 46 -5.53 16.21 -0.30
C SER A 46 -5.26 16.29 1.21
N ARG A 47 -6.13 15.68 2.01
CA ARG A 47 -5.98 15.59 3.48
C ARG A 47 -4.58 15.09 3.86
N ASN A 48 -4.19 13.95 3.31
CA ASN A 48 -2.84 13.41 3.33
C ASN A 48 -2.39 13.33 1.87
N HIS A 49 -1.50 14.21 1.44
CA HIS A 49 -1.20 14.42 0.03
C HIS A 49 0.05 13.68 -0.42
N ALA A 50 1.14 13.94 0.29
CA ALA A 50 2.44 13.39 -0.03
C ALA A 50 3.26 13.21 1.24
N MET A 51 4.40 12.57 1.09
CA MET A 51 5.36 12.35 2.15
C MET A 51 6.77 12.53 1.61
N VAL A 52 7.60 13.22 2.37
CA VAL A 52 9.04 13.27 2.16
C VAL A 52 9.69 12.29 3.13
N GLN A 53 10.53 11.40 2.62
CA GLN A 53 11.21 10.38 3.40
C GLN A 53 12.72 10.53 3.26
N CYS A 54 13.45 10.60 4.37
CA CYS A 54 14.91 10.54 4.39
C CYS A 54 15.35 9.10 4.62
N MET A 55 16.20 8.59 3.73
CA MET A 55 16.85 7.30 3.86
C MET A 55 18.07 7.40 4.76
N GLU A 56 18.53 6.27 5.30
CA GLU A 56 19.77 6.21 6.11
C GLU A 56 21.03 6.57 5.31
N THR A 57 20.95 6.47 3.97
CA THR A 57 21.97 6.94 3.02
C THR A 57 22.07 8.48 2.95
N GLY A 58 21.12 9.20 3.55
CA GLY A 58 20.99 10.66 3.48
C GLY A 58 20.20 11.15 2.26
N GLU A 59 19.72 10.24 1.41
CA GLU A 59 18.89 10.57 0.26
C GLU A 59 17.44 10.86 0.66
N PHE A 60 16.82 11.85 0.01
CA PHE A 60 15.42 12.19 0.24
C PHE A 60 14.55 11.70 -0.92
N TYR A 61 13.35 11.22 -0.62
CA TYR A 61 12.37 10.78 -1.61
C TYR A 61 11.04 11.50 -1.41
N LEU A 62 10.39 11.87 -2.51
CA LEU A 62 9.01 12.33 -2.51
C LEU A 62 8.08 11.19 -2.95
N ILE A 63 7.03 10.95 -2.15
CA ILE A 63 6.04 9.90 -2.37
C ILE A 63 4.65 10.55 -2.38
N ASP A 64 3.91 10.36 -3.47
CA ASP A 64 2.49 10.75 -3.55
C ASP A 64 1.62 9.68 -2.87
N LEU A 65 0.68 10.10 -2.01
CA LEU A 65 -0.19 9.21 -1.24
C LEU A 65 -1.55 8.97 -1.92
N GLY A 66 -1.61 9.03 -3.25
CA GLY A 66 -2.85 8.92 -4.02
C GLY A 66 -3.61 10.24 -4.02
N SER A 67 -2.89 11.35 -4.15
CA SER A 67 -3.49 12.68 -4.11
C SER A 67 -4.42 12.93 -5.30
N ARG A 68 -5.50 13.68 -5.10
CA ARG A 68 -6.51 13.90 -6.15
C ARG A 68 -5.94 14.66 -7.36
N ASN A 69 -5.03 15.60 -7.09
CA ASN A 69 -4.48 16.50 -8.10
C ASN A 69 -3.01 16.17 -8.45
N GLY A 70 -2.43 15.16 -7.80
CA GLY A 70 -1.04 14.73 -8.03
C GLY A 70 0.01 15.58 -7.33
N SER A 71 1.14 14.93 -7.06
CA SER A 71 2.42 15.56 -6.72
C SER A 71 3.34 15.60 -7.94
N PHE A 72 4.21 16.61 -8.02
CA PHE A 72 5.16 16.77 -9.12
C PHE A 72 6.55 17.14 -8.59
N VAL A 73 7.61 16.66 -9.27
CA VAL A 73 9.00 17.10 -9.08
C VAL A 73 9.49 17.67 -10.40
N ASN A 74 9.90 18.94 -10.41
CA ASN A 74 10.35 19.68 -11.59
C ASN A 74 9.37 19.55 -12.78
N GLY A 75 8.07 19.65 -12.49
CA GLY A 75 6.97 19.54 -13.46
C GLY A 75 6.65 18.10 -13.91
N ARG A 76 7.39 17.09 -13.45
CA ARG A 76 7.11 15.67 -13.74
C ARG A 76 6.25 15.07 -12.65
N ARG A 77 5.15 14.42 -13.02
CA ARG A 77 4.22 13.80 -12.07
C ARG A 77 4.90 12.65 -11.31
N VAL A 78 4.72 12.63 -10.00
CA VAL A 78 5.19 11.58 -9.10
C VAL A 78 4.17 10.45 -9.10
N SER A 79 4.38 9.47 -9.99
CA SER A 79 3.60 8.22 -10.02
C SER A 79 4.25 7.09 -9.22
N VAL A 80 5.56 7.20 -8.99
CA VAL A 80 6.40 6.33 -8.16
C VAL A 80 7.26 7.23 -7.26
N PRO A 81 7.82 6.73 -6.14
CA PRO A 81 8.76 7.50 -5.33
C PRO A 81 9.89 8.10 -6.19
N VAL A 82 10.12 9.41 -6.05
CA VAL A 82 11.15 10.15 -6.79
C VAL A 82 12.22 10.64 -5.82
N THR A 83 13.49 10.33 -6.10
CA THR A 83 14.63 10.88 -5.35
C THR A 83 14.71 12.40 -5.56
N LEU A 84 14.84 13.14 -4.47
CA LEU A 84 14.98 14.59 -4.46
C LEU A 84 16.44 15.01 -4.49
N GLN A 85 16.74 16.01 -5.31
CA GLN A 85 18.03 16.68 -5.41
C GLN A 85 17.95 18.11 -4.87
N ASP A 86 19.05 18.60 -4.33
CA ASP A 86 19.13 19.99 -3.86
C ASP A 86 18.64 20.97 -4.94
N GLY A 87 17.69 21.82 -4.57
CA GLY A 87 17.07 22.79 -5.46
C GLY A 87 15.82 22.30 -6.19
N ASP A 88 15.38 21.05 -6.04
CA ASP A 88 14.18 20.54 -6.71
C ASP A 88 12.91 21.34 -6.38
N LEU A 89 12.09 21.60 -7.41
CA LEU A 89 10.78 22.21 -7.28
C LEU A 89 9.72 21.12 -7.09
N LEU A 90 9.05 21.12 -5.95
CA LEU A 90 7.94 20.22 -5.63
C LEU A 90 6.62 20.96 -5.82
N THR A 91 5.65 20.33 -6.48
CA THR A 91 4.31 20.90 -6.65
C THR A 91 3.27 19.94 -6.08
N PHE A 92 2.41 20.43 -5.19
CA PHE A 92 1.26 19.70 -4.64
C PHE A 92 -0.02 20.44 -5.01
N GLY A 93 -0.83 19.87 -5.90
CA GLY A 93 -1.96 20.60 -6.47
C GLY A 93 -1.51 21.86 -7.22
N GLN A 94 -1.73 23.04 -6.64
CA GLN A 94 -1.28 24.34 -7.20
C GLN A 94 -0.18 25.01 -6.36
N THR A 95 0.24 24.39 -5.27
CA THR A 95 1.21 24.97 -4.35
C THR A 95 2.62 24.49 -4.70
N GLU A 96 3.58 25.41 -4.76
CA GLU A 96 4.99 25.14 -5.04
C GLU A 96 5.86 25.24 -3.78
N LEU A 97 6.75 24.27 -3.63
CA LEU A 97 7.76 24.21 -2.58
C LEU A 97 9.11 23.93 -3.21
N ARG A 98 10.19 24.38 -2.58
CA ARG A 98 11.55 24.05 -3.00
C ARG A 98 12.23 23.21 -1.93
N PHE A 99 12.85 22.11 -2.37
CA PHE A 99 13.68 21.27 -1.52
C PHE A 99 15.12 21.78 -1.54
N TYR A 100 15.71 21.91 -0.36
CA TYR A 100 17.10 22.27 -0.18
C TYR A 100 17.79 21.22 0.67
N CYS A 101 18.92 20.72 0.19
CA CYS A 101 19.81 19.81 0.86
C CYS A 101 21.24 20.36 0.70
N PRO A 102 21.61 21.41 1.46
CA PRO A 102 22.96 21.94 1.40
C PRO A 102 23.93 20.82 1.74
N SER A 103 24.91 20.56 0.88
CA SER A 103 25.88 19.46 0.99
C SER A 103 26.52 19.44 2.38
N THR A 104 25.96 18.65 3.28
CA THR A 104 26.37 18.58 4.68
C THR A 104 26.97 17.19 4.87
N SER A 105 28.23 17.11 5.33
CA SER A 105 28.85 15.82 5.67
C SER A 105 27.92 14.99 6.57
N PRO A 106 27.83 13.66 6.38
CA PRO A 106 26.93 12.77 7.14
C PRO A 106 27.08 12.83 8.67
N ALA A 107 28.13 13.51 9.17
CA ALA A 107 28.44 13.67 10.58
C ALA A 107 27.50 14.62 11.34
N LEU A 108 26.88 15.61 10.67
CA LEU A 108 26.06 16.63 11.34
C LEU A 108 24.58 16.21 11.54
N LEU A 109 24.16 15.08 10.96
CA LEU A 109 22.80 14.54 11.09
C LEU A 109 22.62 13.61 12.31
N ARG A 110 23.67 13.41 13.11
CA ARG A 110 23.63 12.53 14.29
C ARG A 110 23.23 13.33 15.53
N PRO A 111 22.31 12.85 16.37
CA PRO A 111 22.15 13.41 17.70
C PRO A 111 23.40 13.09 18.53
N GLU A 112 23.94 14.07 19.25
CA GLU A 112 24.97 13.82 20.25
C GLU A 112 24.39 12.92 21.35
N HIS A 113 24.89 11.68 21.47
CA HIS A 113 24.59 10.82 22.60
C HIS A 113 25.86 10.36 23.31
N THR A 114 25.90 10.67 24.60
CA THR A 114 26.71 10.06 25.66
C THR A 114 26.66 8.52 25.58
N PRO A 115 27.75 7.81 25.89
CA PRO A 115 27.85 6.39 25.59
C PRO A 115 27.30 5.54 26.73
N ALA A 116 26.29 4.69 26.44
CA ALA A 116 26.06 3.39 27.08
C ALA A 116 24.76 2.74 26.57
N HIS A 117 24.84 2.00 25.47
CA HIS A 117 24.38 0.61 25.35
C HIS A 117 24.44 0.20 23.88
N GLU A 118 25.12 -0.92 23.62
CA GLU A 118 25.05 -1.66 22.37
C GLU A 118 23.59 -2.02 22.06
N ALA A 119 22.96 -1.24 21.19
CA ALA A 119 21.71 -1.60 20.53
C ALA A 119 22.01 -1.73 19.04
N THR A 120 21.94 -2.97 18.57
CA THR A 120 22.16 -3.41 17.21
C THR A 120 21.44 -2.50 16.21
N VAL A 121 22.22 -1.86 15.35
CA VAL A 121 21.79 -0.99 14.25
C VAL A 121 20.78 -1.75 13.39
N THR A 122 19.51 -1.36 13.43
CA THR A 122 18.50 -1.90 12.50
C THR A 122 18.48 -1.04 11.26
N ALA A 123 19.37 -1.35 10.30
CA ALA A 123 19.42 -0.67 9.02
C ALA A 123 18.15 -0.97 8.19
N THR A 124 17.42 0.08 7.82
CA THR A 124 16.23 0.04 6.97
C THR A 124 16.65 -0.17 5.51
N LEU A 125 16.84 -1.43 5.11
CA LEU A 125 17.14 -1.80 3.73
C LEU A 125 15.88 -1.73 2.86
N HIS A 126 15.83 -0.78 1.92
CA HIS A 126 14.85 -0.77 0.83
C HIS A 126 15.39 -1.60 -0.34
N MET A 127 14.80 -2.76 -0.58
CA MET A 127 15.20 -3.64 -1.68
C MET A 127 14.07 -3.77 -2.70
N ARG A 128 14.42 -3.65 -3.99
CA ARG A 128 13.53 -4.07 -5.06
C ARG A 128 13.39 -5.58 -4.99
N ARG A 129 12.20 -6.05 -4.64
CA ARG A 129 11.89 -7.48 -4.48
C ARG A 129 10.73 -7.86 -5.39
N LEU A 130 10.75 -9.10 -5.85
CA LEU A 130 9.57 -9.70 -6.46
C LEU A 130 8.59 -10.01 -5.33
N ILE A 131 7.37 -9.50 -5.43
CA ILE A 131 6.35 -9.70 -4.42
C ILE A 131 5.02 -10.10 -5.05
N SER A 132 4.18 -10.76 -4.27
CA SER A 132 2.74 -10.85 -4.53
C SER A 132 1.98 -10.01 -3.53
N VAL A 133 1.08 -9.16 -4.02
CA VAL A 133 0.26 -8.26 -3.23
C VAL A 133 -1.19 -8.64 -3.40
N MET A 134 -1.85 -8.97 -2.29
CA MET A 134 -3.27 -9.22 -2.23
C MET A 134 -3.96 -8.03 -1.58
N VAL A 135 -5.07 -7.58 -2.16
CA VAL A 135 -5.97 -6.60 -1.57
C VAL A 135 -7.36 -7.23 -1.50
N VAL A 136 -7.99 -7.20 -0.34
CA VAL A 136 -9.32 -7.73 -0.10
C VAL A 136 -10.19 -6.63 0.50
N ASP A 137 -11.36 -6.39 -0.07
CA ASP A 137 -12.30 -5.35 0.39
C ASP A 137 -13.69 -5.95 0.63
N ILE A 138 -14.40 -5.46 1.66
CA ILE A 138 -15.77 -5.88 1.96
C ILE A 138 -16.74 -5.20 1.00
N ARG A 139 -17.61 -5.99 0.37
CA ARG A 139 -18.64 -5.46 -0.54
C ARG A 139 -19.83 -4.91 0.22
N ASP A 140 -20.40 -3.84 -0.35
CA ASP A 140 -21.62 -3.20 0.14
C ASP A 140 -21.53 -2.78 1.61
N PHE A 141 -20.31 -2.51 2.10
CA PHE A 141 -20.06 -2.12 3.50
C PHE A 141 -20.87 -0.89 3.91
N THR A 142 -21.00 0.09 3.01
CA THR A 142 -21.85 1.28 3.25
C THR A 142 -23.33 0.94 3.43
N VAL A 143 -23.85 -0.09 2.75
CA VAL A 143 -25.24 -0.52 2.95
C VAL A 143 -25.37 -1.23 4.29
N MET A 144 -24.40 -2.10 4.62
CA MET A 144 -24.34 -2.83 5.89
C MET A 144 -24.35 -1.87 7.09
N THR A 145 -23.53 -0.81 7.05
CA THR A 145 -23.42 0.17 8.15
C THR A 145 -24.71 0.94 8.43
N ARG A 146 -25.63 1.06 7.46
CA ARG A 146 -26.91 1.77 7.62
C ARG A 146 -28.04 0.90 8.18
N GLN A 147 -27.91 -0.42 8.05
CA GLN A 147 -28.97 -1.38 8.36
C GLN A 147 -28.65 -2.25 9.59
N THR A 148 -27.44 -2.09 10.15
CA THR A 148 -26.95 -2.89 11.27
C THR A 148 -26.76 -1.99 12.49
N ASP A 149 -27.12 -2.50 13.66
CA ASP A 149 -26.80 -1.87 14.93
C ASP A 149 -25.28 -1.65 15.05
N GLU A 150 -24.87 -0.47 15.53
CA GLU A 150 -23.47 -0.04 15.56
C GLU A 150 -22.59 -1.00 16.38
N LYS A 151 -23.12 -1.57 17.47
CA LYS A 151 -22.38 -2.52 18.30
C LYS A 151 -22.18 -3.85 17.56
N VAL A 152 -23.24 -4.38 16.94
CA VAL A 152 -23.16 -5.61 16.13
C VAL A 152 -22.19 -5.43 14.96
N LEU A 153 -22.24 -4.27 14.30
CA LEU A 153 -21.34 -3.93 13.20
C LEU A 153 -19.89 -3.91 13.68
N SER A 154 -19.60 -3.17 14.76
CA SER A 154 -18.25 -3.05 15.33
C SER A 154 -17.67 -4.42 15.73
N GLU A 155 -18.47 -5.26 16.42
CA GLU A 155 -18.06 -6.61 16.82
C GLU A 155 -17.82 -7.54 15.62
N SER A 156 -18.69 -7.49 14.61
CA SER A 156 -18.57 -8.31 13.40
C SER A 156 -17.34 -7.95 12.57
N ILE A 157 -17.08 -6.66 12.37
CA ILE A 157 -15.93 -6.15 11.60
C ILE A 157 -14.63 -6.36 12.35
N GLY A 158 -14.61 -6.08 13.67
CA GLY A 158 -13.46 -6.38 14.50
C GLY A 158 -13.12 -7.88 14.49
N THR A 159 -14.14 -8.76 14.43
CA THR A 159 -13.95 -10.20 14.29
C THR A 159 -13.44 -10.59 12.90
N TRP A 160 -13.98 -9.98 11.84
CA TRP A 160 -13.51 -10.20 10.48
C TRP A 160 -12.02 -9.85 10.33
N PHE A 161 -11.59 -8.68 10.83
CA PHE A 161 -10.19 -8.27 10.75
C PHE A 161 -9.25 -9.22 11.49
N ARG A 162 -9.61 -9.63 12.72
CA ARG A 162 -8.79 -10.60 13.48
C ARG A 162 -8.65 -11.93 12.74
N CYS A 163 -9.77 -12.51 12.29
CA CYS A 163 -9.73 -13.78 11.58
C CYS A 163 -9.03 -13.66 10.22
N ALA A 164 -9.15 -12.53 9.53
CA ALA A 164 -8.43 -12.26 8.29
C ALA A 164 -6.91 -12.23 8.53
N GLY A 165 -6.45 -11.52 9.56
CA GLY A 165 -5.04 -11.49 9.95
C GLY A 165 -4.49 -12.87 10.31
N GLU A 166 -5.24 -13.67 11.09
CA GLU A 166 -4.86 -15.06 11.44
C GLU A 166 -4.70 -15.94 10.20
N ILE A 167 -5.68 -15.92 9.28
CA ILE A 167 -5.64 -16.68 8.03
C ILE A 167 -4.43 -16.27 7.20
N ILE A 168 -4.26 -14.97 6.96
CA ILE A 168 -3.21 -14.43 6.10
C ILE A 168 -1.82 -14.76 6.65
N GLY A 169 -1.64 -14.67 7.97
CA GLY A 169 -0.43 -15.09 8.67
C GLY A 169 -0.16 -16.59 8.56
N GLU A 170 -1.17 -17.45 8.69
CA GLU A 170 -1.04 -18.91 8.53
C GLU A 170 -0.56 -19.30 7.11
N TYR A 171 -0.99 -18.55 6.09
CA TYR A 171 -0.57 -18.74 4.71
C TYR A 171 0.73 -17.99 4.33
N GLY A 172 1.50 -17.51 5.32
CA GLY A 172 2.88 -17.07 5.14
C GLY A 172 3.06 -15.64 4.64
N SER A 173 2.09 -14.74 4.86
CA SER A 173 2.26 -13.33 4.56
C SER A 173 3.36 -12.70 5.41
N TRP A 174 4.10 -11.76 4.83
CA TRP A 174 5.15 -11.00 5.52
C TRP A 174 4.64 -9.69 6.11
N VAL A 175 3.56 -9.14 5.55
CA VAL A 175 2.95 -7.86 5.95
C VAL A 175 1.46 -7.97 5.80
N ASP A 176 0.72 -7.53 6.82
CA ASP A 176 -0.70 -7.20 6.73
C ASP A 176 -0.91 -5.72 7.11
N LYS A 177 -1.61 -4.97 6.25
CA LYS A 177 -2.02 -3.58 6.54
C LYS A 177 -3.53 -3.44 6.38
N TYR A 178 -4.14 -2.78 7.36
CA TYR A 178 -5.56 -2.44 7.38
C TYR A 178 -5.76 -1.03 6.83
N ILE A 179 -6.55 -0.89 5.77
CA ILE A 179 -6.82 0.40 5.12
C ILE A 179 -8.33 0.56 5.00
N GLY A 180 -8.95 1.19 5.99
CA GLY A 180 -10.41 1.29 6.05
C GLY A 180 -11.05 -0.09 6.23
N ASP A 181 -11.89 -0.49 5.29
CA ASP A 181 -12.54 -1.81 5.16
C ASP A 181 -11.72 -2.84 4.35
N ALA A 182 -10.56 -2.44 3.82
CA ALA A 182 -9.69 -3.31 3.07
C ALA A 182 -8.54 -3.91 3.91
N VAL A 183 -8.16 -5.13 3.56
CA VAL A 183 -6.97 -5.82 4.05
C VAL A 183 -5.99 -5.97 2.89
N MET A 184 -4.76 -5.50 3.09
CA MET A 184 -3.65 -5.71 2.17
C MET A 184 -2.66 -6.70 2.77
N ALA A 185 -2.24 -7.69 1.99
CA ALA A 185 -1.22 -8.65 2.38
C ALA A 185 -0.11 -8.76 1.33
N VAL A 186 1.13 -8.97 1.79
CA VAL A 186 2.31 -9.05 0.92
C VAL A 186 3.10 -10.33 1.18
N TRP A 187 3.47 -11.02 0.10
CA TRP A 187 4.43 -12.13 0.10
C TRP A 187 5.67 -11.70 -0.66
N ILE A 188 6.85 -11.93 -0.07
CA ILE A 188 8.13 -11.62 -0.70
C ILE A 188 8.69 -12.91 -1.28
N HIS A 189 8.93 -12.92 -2.58
CA HIS A 189 9.47 -14.07 -3.29
C HIS A 189 10.99 -14.02 -3.37
N SER A 190 11.57 -15.18 -3.69
CA SER A 190 12.98 -15.29 -4.03
C SER A 190 13.33 -14.46 -5.28
N PRO A 191 14.58 -14.00 -5.44
CA PRO A 191 15.03 -13.37 -6.69
C PRO A 191 14.86 -14.26 -7.93
N GLN A 192 14.78 -15.59 -7.76
CA GLN A 192 14.62 -16.56 -8.83
C GLN A 192 13.17 -16.65 -9.35
N GLY A 193 12.20 -16.11 -8.62
CA GLY A 193 10.79 -16.18 -8.97
C GLY A 193 9.91 -16.59 -7.79
N ALA A 194 8.60 -16.46 -7.98
CA ALA A 194 7.60 -17.02 -7.07
C ALA A 194 7.53 -18.53 -7.25
N GLU A 195 7.66 -19.29 -6.16
CA GLU A 195 7.57 -20.74 -6.23
C GLU A 195 6.12 -21.20 -6.44
N PRO A 196 5.89 -22.31 -7.19
CA PRO A 196 4.58 -22.97 -7.30
C PRO A 196 3.80 -23.09 -6.00
N ARG A 197 4.48 -23.51 -4.93
CA ARG A 197 3.88 -23.73 -3.61
C ARG A 197 3.41 -22.43 -2.97
N GLU A 198 4.18 -21.35 -3.11
CA GLU A 198 3.83 -20.02 -2.58
C GLU A 198 2.57 -19.49 -3.27
N MET A 199 2.49 -19.62 -4.59
CA MET A 199 1.31 -19.19 -5.35
C MET A 199 0.04 -20.00 -4.98
N LEU A 200 0.19 -21.29 -4.69
CA LEU A 200 -0.89 -22.12 -4.14
C LEU A 200 -1.28 -21.70 -2.72
N GLN A 201 -0.34 -21.31 -1.87
CA GLN A 201 -0.64 -20.80 -0.52
C GLN A 201 -1.42 -19.50 -0.57
N ILE A 202 -1.02 -18.55 -1.42
CA ILE A 202 -1.71 -17.26 -1.59
C ILE A 202 -3.15 -17.48 -2.08
N THR A 203 -3.35 -18.34 -3.08
CA THR A 203 -4.69 -18.65 -3.59
C THR A 203 -5.56 -19.40 -2.58
N ARG A 204 -4.97 -20.27 -1.75
CA ARG A 204 -5.65 -20.88 -0.60
C ARG A 204 -6.05 -19.86 0.47
N ALA A 205 -5.20 -18.87 0.74
CA ALA A 205 -5.53 -17.77 1.65
C ALA A 205 -6.77 -17.00 1.18
N ILE A 206 -6.85 -16.66 -0.12
CA ILE A 206 -8.03 -16.00 -0.71
C ILE A 206 -9.29 -16.86 -0.52
N SER A 207 -9.22 -18.16 -0.82
CA SER A 207 -10.34 -19.10 -0.61
C SER A 207 -10.77 -19.20 0.86
N ALA A 208 -9.81 -19.25 1.79
CA ALA A 208 -10.07 -19.29 3.22
C ALA A 208 -10.75 -18.00 3.72
N LEU A 209 -10.28 -16.83 3.27
CA LEU A 209 -10.89 -15.53 3.57
C LEU A 209 -12.34 -15.46 3.06
N ALA A 210 -12.60 -15.92 1.84
CA ALA A 210 -13.94 -15.97 1.28
C ALA A 210 -14.88 -16.85 2.11
N LYS A 211 -14.41 -18.04 2.50
CA LYS A 211 -15.18 -18.97 3.34
C LYS A 211 -15.46 -18.40 4.72
N MET A 212 -14.44 -17.87 5.40
CA MET A 212 -14.58 -17.25 6.72
C MET A 212 -15.56 -16.08 6.68
N THR A 213 -15.41 -15.17 5.71
CA THR A 213 -16.30 -14.02 5.51
C THR A 213 -17.75 -14.47 5.35
N SER A 214 -17.98 -15.46 4.48
CA SER A 214 -19.32 -15.98 4.22
C SER A 214 -19.96 -16.62 5.46
N GLN A 215 -19.21 -17.00 6.48
CA GLN A 215 -19.73 -17.63 7.70
C GLN A 215 -20.06 -16.63 8.81
N LEU A 216 -19.60 -15.37 8.73
CA LEU A 216 -19.80 -14.39 9.80
C LEU A 216 -21.27 -14.06 10.06
N HIS A 217 -22.14 -14.09 9.04
CA HIS A 217 -23.57 -13.87 9.21
C HIS A 217 -24.26 -14.95 10.07
N LYS A 218 -23.61 -16.10 10.29
CA LYS A 218 -24.12 -17.15 11.20
C LYS A 218 -23.84 -16.81 12.67
N ARG A 219 -22.83 -15.96 12.92
CA ARG A 219 -22.38 -15.58 14.26
C ARG A 219 -22.93 -14.23 14.70
N PHE A 220 -23.22 -13.35 13.75
CA PHE A 220 -23.75 -12.01 13.98
C PHE A 220 -25.06 -11.82 13.20
N PRO A 221 -26.08 -11.15 13.78
CA PRO A 221 -27.36 -10.91 13.11
C PRO A 221 -27.24 -9.82 12.03
N LEU A 222 -26.50 -10.12 10.96
CA LEU A 222 -26.28 -9.23 9.84
C LEU A 222 -27.47 -9.30 8.87
N PRO A 223 -27.88 -8.18 8.24
CA PRO A 223 -29.00 -8.13 7.30
C PRO A 223 -28.79 -9.01 6.05
N PHE A 224 -27.54 -9.29 5.68
CA PHE A 224 -27.18 -10.17 4.58
C PHE A 224 -25.77 -10.77 4.77
N PRO A 225 -25.45 -11.89 4.09
CA PRO A 225 -24.11 -12.47 4.12
C PRO A 225 -23.04 -11.48 3.64
N LEU A 226 -21.98 -11.30 4.42
CA LEU A 226 -20.82 -10.51 4.00
C LEU A 226 -20.16 -11.16 2.79
N ARG A 227 -19.77 -10.30 1.84
CA ARG A 227 -19.02 -10.67 0.64
C ARG A 227 -17.76 -9.84 0.57
N ILE A 228 -16.75 -10.36 -0.11
CA ILE A 228 -15.50 -9.66 -0.38
C ILE A 228 -15.19 -9.66 -1.87
N GLY A 229 -14.47 -8.64 -2.33
CA GLY A 229 -13.74 -8.66 -3.59
C GLY A 229 -12.25 -8.81 -3.30
N ALA A 230 -11.52 -9.52 -4.18
CA ALA A 230 -10.09 -9.72 -4.03
C ALA A 230 -9.32 -9.32 -5.31
N GLY A 231 -8.24 -8.58 -5.13
CA GLY A 231 -7.24 -8.28 -6.15
C GLY A 231 -5.92 -8.95 -5.79
N LEU A 232 -5.28 -9.62 -6.75
CA LEU A 232 -3.95 -10.20 -6.56
C LEU A 232 -3.01 -9.80 -7.71
N ASN A 233 -1.83 -9.30 -7.39
CA ASN A 233 -0.83 -8.99 -8.39
C ASN A 233 0.56 -9.41 -7.97
N THR A 234 1.34 -9.91 -8.93
CA THR A 234 2.72 -10.35 -8.74
C THR A 234 3.64 -9.51 -9.59
N GLY A 235 4.68 -8.94 -9.00
CA GLY A 235 5.60 -8.05 -9.70
C GLY A 235 6.66 -7.47 -8.79
N TYR A 236 7.59 -6.73 -9.38
CA TYR A 236 8.63 -6.07 -8.61
C TYR A 236 8.06 -4.83 -7.90
N ALA A 237 8.41 -4.66 -6.63
CA ALA A 237 8.09 -3.48 -5.85
C ALA A 237 9.24 -3.15 -4.89
N MET A 238 9.23 -1.94 -4.35
CA MET A 238 10.15 -1.56 -3.29
C MET A 238 9.60 -2.05 -1.96
N VAL A 239 10.40 -2.79 -1.19
CA VAL A 239 10.05 -3.25 0.16
C VAL A 239 11.10 -2.74 1.13
N GLY A 240 10.70 -2.00 2.16
CA GLY A 240 11.59 -1.52 3.23
C GLY A 240 11.16 -2.00 4.60
N ASN A 241 12.11 -2.26 5.49
CA ASN A 241 11.86 -2.63 6.90
C ASN A 241 11.86 -1.37 7.79
N THR A 242 10.71 -0.95 8.31
CA THR A 242 10.59 0.26 9.15
C THR A 242 10.54 0.00 10.67
N GLY A 243 10.91 -1.18 11.17
CA GLY A 243 10.80 -1.51 12.60
C GLY A 243 12.11 -1.97 13.26
N SER A 244 12.39 -1.46 14.47
CA SER A 244 13.37 -2.01 15.42
C SER A 244 12.65 -2.90 16.44
N GLY A 245 12.51 -4.20 16.14
CA GLY A 245 11.88 -5.21 17.01
C GLY A 245 11.64 -6.54 16.29
N ASP A 246 11.18 -7.57 17.02
CA ASP A 246 10.92 -8.94 16.53
C ASP A 246 9.83 -9.06 15.43
N ARG A 247 9.22 -7.94 15.01
CA ARG A 247 8.28 -7.85 13.90
C ARG A 247 8.65 -6.66 13.01
N PRO A 248 9.32 -6.89 11.87
CA PRO A 248 9.70 -5.83 10.96
C PRO A 248 8.47 -5.28 10.24
N ASP A 249 8.18 -3.98 10.41
CA ASP A 249 7.11 -3.30 9.68
C ASP A 249 7.54 -3.12 8.22
N TYR A 250 7.23 -4.06 7.33
CA TYR A 250 7.58 -3.88 5.93
C TYR A 250 6.57 -3.00 5.19
N THR A 251 7.08 -1.99 4.48
CA THR A 251 6.27 -1.15 3.60
C THR A 251 6.59 -1.48 2.15
N ALA A 252 5.61 -2.07 1.45
CA ALA A 252 5.67 -2.34 0.02
C ALA A 252 5.08 -1.15 -0.76
N LEU A 253 5.81 -0.63 -1.75
CA LEU A 253 5.41 0.51 -2.58
C LEU A 253 5.76 0.26 -4.06
N GLY A 254 4.88 0.74 -4.96
CA GLY A 254 5.13 0.77 -6.40
C GLY A 254 3.93 0.30 -7.23
N ASP A 255 4.13 0.26 -8.56
CA ASP A 255 3.08 -0.07 -9.53
C ASP A 255 2.42 -1.42 -9.28
N THR A 256 3.19 -2.41 -8.78
CA THR A 256 2.66 -3.74 -8.42
C THR A 256 1.58 -3.64 -7.33
N VAL A 257 1.81 -2.83 -6.30
CA VAL A 257 0.86 -2.59 -5.20
C VAL A 257 -0.35 -1.83 -5.72
N ASN A 258 -0.13 -0.76 -6.48
CA ASN A 258 -1.20 0.06 -7.06
C ASN A 258 -2.11 -0.77 -7.99
N ALA A 259 -1.53 -1.67 -8.79
CA ALA A 259 -2.28 -2.57 -9.65
C ALA A 259 -3.13 -3.57 -8.85
N ALA A 260 -2.68 -4.06 -7.69
CA ALA A 260 -3.47 -4.94 -6.84
C ALA A 260 -4.77 -4.27 -6.36
N PHE A 261 -4.71 -3.00 -5.93
CA PHE A 261 -5.90 -2.20 -5.62
C PHE A 261 -6.82 -2.03 -6.83
N ARG A 262 -6.24 -1.76 -8.02
CA ARG A 262 -7.03 -1.66 -9.26
C ARG A 262 -7.75 -2.97 -9.59
N PHE A 263 -7.09 -4.11 -9.40
CA PHE A 263 -7.69 -5.41 -9.65
C PHE A 263 -8.84 -5.67 -8.68
N GLU A 264 -8.63 -5.47 -7.38
CA GLU A 264 -9.71 -5.58 -6.38
C GLU A 264 -10.92 -4.75 -6.82
N SER A 265 -10.70 -3.47 -7.11
CA SER A 265 -11.80 -2.57 -7.43
C SER A 265 -12.49 -2.93 -8.75
N SER A 266 -11.76 -3.54 -9.69
CA SER A 266 -12.32 -4.00 -10.97
C SER A 266 -13.29 -5.18 -10.82
N THR A 267 -13.19 -5.95 -9.73
CA THR A 267 -14.10 -7.08 -9.46
C THR A 267 -15.57 -6.64 -9.42
N LYS A 268 -15.85 -5.42 -8.95
CA LYS A 268 -17.20 -4.83 -8.89
C LYS A 268 -17.80 -4.62 -10.28
N GLN A 269 -17.00 -4.09 -11.22
CA GLN A 269 -17.42 -3.88 -12.62
C GLN A 269 -17.59 -5.21 -13.36
N LEU A 270 -16.73 -6.19 -13.08
CA LEU A 270 -16.75 -7.49 -13.74
C LEU A 270 -17.86 -8.41 -13.22
N GLY A 271 -18.45 -8.12 -12.06
CA GLY A 271 -19.43 -8.99 -11.41
C GLY A 271 -18.84 -10.32 -10.91
N LEU A 272 -17.52 -10.41 -10.81
CA LEU A 272 -16.75 -11.57 -10.33
C LEU A 272 -16.15 -11.29 -8.97
N ASP A 273 -15.55 -12.27 -8.30
CA ASP A 273 -15.08 -12.12 -6.91
C ASP A 273 -13.57 -11.87 -6.79
N LEU A 274 -12.78 -12.37 -7.75
CA LEU A 274 -11.33 -12.28 -7.79
C LEU A 274 -10.87 -11.71 -9.14
N ALA A 275 -9.93 -10.78 -9.11
CA ALA A 275 -9.20 -10.31 -10.29
C ALA A 275 -7.70 -10.39 -10.04
N ILE A 276 -6.95 -10.91 -11.01
CA ILE A 276 -5.51 -11.12 -10.92
C ILE A 276 -4.76 -10.48 -12.08
N GLY A 277 -3.51 -10.07 -11.82
CA GLY A 277 -2.62 -9.55 -12.85
C GLY A 277 -2.13 -10.63 -13.82
N GLU A 278 -1.67 -10.21 -15.01
CA GLU A 278 -1.14 -11.11 -16.04
C GLU A 278 -0.02 -12.01 -15.50
N THR A 279 0.96 -11.42 -14.79
CA THR A 279 2.09 -12.18 -14.22
C THR A 279 1.61 -13.22 -13.20
N THR A 280 0.64 -12.87 -12.36
CA THR A 280 0.02 -13.81 -11.43
C THR A 280 -0.67 -14.94 -12.18
N TYR A 281 -1.45 -14.64 -13.23
CA TYR A 281 -2.11 -15.66 -14.04
C TYR A 281 -1.10 -16.60 -14.69
N LEU A 282 0.00 -16.10 -15.26
CA LEU A 282 1.04 -16.95 -15.85
C LEU A 282 1.64 -17.94 -14.84
N HIS A 283 1.84 -17.53 -13.59
CA HIS A 283 2.24 -18.45 -12.53
C HIS A 283 1.16 -19.50 -12.22
N LEU A 284 -0.11 -19.10 -12.15
CA LEU A 284 -1.21 -20.06 -11.92
C LEU A 284 -1.45 -20.99 -13.11
N GLN A 285 -1.19 -20.53 -14.34
CA GLN A 285 -1.32 -21.32 -15.56
C GLN A 285 -0.33 -22.50 -15.57
N GLN A 286 0.88 -22.29 -15.05
CA GLN A 286 1.86 -23.37 -14.85
C GLN A 286 1.37 -24.44 -13.85
N LEU A 287 0.40 -24.09 -13.01
CA LEU A 287 -0.26 -24.97 -12.04
C LEU A 287 -1.59 -25.54 -12.58
N GLY A 288 -1.89 -25.34 -13.86
CA GLY A 288 -3.12 -25.86 -14.48
C GLY A 288 -4.34 -24.94 -14.37
N ALA A 289 -4.15 -23.65 -14.05
CA ALA A 289 -5.22 -22.68 -14.26
C ALA A 289 -5.52 -22.51 -15.76
N THR A 290 -6.80 -22.45 -16.11
CA THR A 290 -7.28 -22.32 -17.50
C THR A 290 -8.05 -21.02 -17.69
N GLU A 291 -8.23 -20.59 -18.94
CA GLU A 291 -9.04 -19.41 -19.27
C GLU A 291 -10.53 -19.60 -18.95
N GLU A 292 -11.00 -20.85 -18.79
CA GLU A 292 -12.36 -21.13 -18.33
C GLU A 292 -12.54 -20.75 -16.86
N LEU A 293 -11.52 -20.98 -16.03
CA LEU A 293 -11.52 -20.69 -14.60
C LEU A 293 -11.11 -19.24 -14.30
N PHE A 294 -10.19 -18.68 -15.09
CA PHE A 294 -9.68 -17.32 -14.96
C PHE A 294 -9.78 -16.62 -16.32
N LYS A 295 -10.91 -15.97 -16.57
CA LYS A 295 -11.21 -15.35 -17.87
C LYS A 295 -10.46 -14.04 -18.03
N ARG A 296 -9.89 -13.80 -19.21
CA ARG A 296 -9.19 -12.55 -19.53
C ARG A 296 -10.18 -11.42 -19.80
N TYR A 297 -9.91 -10.25 -19.22
CA TYR A 297 -10.65 -9.01 -19.39
C TYR A 297 -9.73 -7.82 -19.61
N THR A 298 -10.25 -6.77 -20.23
CA THR A 298 -9.63 -5.44 -20.26
C THR A 298 -10.57 -4.46 -19.56
N VAL A 299 -10.10 -3.82 -18.49
CA VAL A 299 -10.93 -2.95 -17.66
C VAL A 299 -10.39 -1.52 -17.68
N THR A 300 -11.29 -0.56 -17.86
CA THR A 300 -11.00 0.88 -17.71
C THR A 300 -11.65 1.36 -16.43
N MET A 301 -10.86 1.88 -15.49
CA MET A 301 -11.31 2.23 -14.15
C MET A 301 -11.29 3.75 -13.93
N LYS A 302 -12.33 4.28 -13.29
CA LYS A 302 -12.41 5.70 -12.96
C LYS A 302 -11.24 6.10 -12.04
N GLY A 303 -10.48 7.12 -12.43
CA GLY A 303 -9.26 7.54 -11.72
C GLY A 303 -7.96 6.93 -12.25
N TYR A 304 -8.02 6.11 -13.30
CA TYR A 304 -6.87 5.51 -13.95
C TYR A 304 -6.92 5.75 -15.47
N GLU A 305 -5.81 6.25 -16.04
CA GLU A 305 -5.77 6.72 -17.43
C GLU A 305 -5.64 5.58 -18.46
N THR A 306 -5.01 4.46 -18.07
CA THR A 306 -4.75 3.34 -18.98
C THR A 306 -5.62 2.12 -18.64
N PRO A 307 -6.25 1.50 -19.66
CA PRO A 307 -6.89 0.20 -19.48
C PRO A 307 -5.87 -0.83 -19.00
N ILE A 308 -6.30 -1.70 -18.09
CA ILE A 308 -5.47 -2.79 -17.56
C ILE A 308 -6.04 -4.14 -17.98
N VAL A 309 -5.15 -5.04 -18.36
CA VAL A 309 -5.51 -6.45 -18.58
C VAL A 309 -5.53 -7.15 -17.24
N THR A 310 -6.58 -7.93 -17.00
CA THR A 310 -6.72 -8.76 -15.80
C THR A 310 -7.32 -10.11 -16.17
N HIS A 311 -7.06 -11.12 -15.36
CA HIS A 311 -7.79 -12.38 -15.40
C HIS A 311 -8.69 -12.44 -14.19
N ALA A 312 -9.97 -12.76 -14.35
CA ALA A 312 -10.93 -12.73 -13.26
C ALA A 312 -11.69 -14.05 -13.12
N SER A 313 -12.08 -14.34 -11.89
CA SER A 313 -12.65 -15.62 -11.47
C SER A 313 -13.70 -15.44 -10.37
N SER A 314 -14.60 -16.41 -10.24
CA SER A 314 -15.47 -16.53 -9.06
C SER A 314 -14.75 -17.30 -7.95
N PHE A 315 -15.15 -17.12 -6.69
CA PHE A 315 -14.59 -17.96 -5.62
C PHE A 315 -14.92 -19.45 -5.79
N SER A 316 -16.00 -19.78 -6.49
CA SER A 316 -16.36 -21.17 -6.81
C SER A 316 -15.39 -21.79 -7.83
N ASP A 317 -14.96 -21.02 -8.82
CA ASP A 317 -13.98 -21.48 -9.82
C ASP A 317 -12.57 -21.52 -9.23
N LEU A 318 -12.21 -20.57 -8.36
CA LEU A 318 -11.00 -20.64 -7.54
C LEU A 318 -10.95 -21.94 -6.70
N ASP A 319 -12.05 -22.29 -6.04
CA ASP A 319 -12.14 -23.55 -5.28
C ASP A 319 -12.03 -24.78 -6.18
N ARG A 320 -12.56 -24.73 -7.41
CA ARG A 320 -12.39 -25.80 -8.39
C ARG A 320 -10.93 -25.93 -8.82
N PHE A 321 -10.25 -24.81 -9.07
CA PHE A 321 -8.81 -24.77 -9.35
C PHE A 321 -8.01 -25.43 -8.23
N LEU A 322 -8.26 -25.04 -6.98
CA LEU A 322 -7.55 -25.58 -5.82
C LEU A 322 -7.77 -27.08 -5.61
N LYS A 323 -8.96 -27.61 -5.91
CA LYS A 323 -9.26 -29.05 -5.84
C LYS A 323 -8.47 -29.90 -6.83
N MET A 324 -8.03 -29.33 -7.95
CA MET A 324 -7.19 -30.05 -8.93
C MET A 324 -5.72 -30.18 -8.48
N GLN A 325 -5.34 -29.51 -7.39
CA GLN A 325 -3.97 -29.51 -6.85
C GLN A 325 -3.78 -30.52 -5.70
N HIS A 326 -4.76 -31.40 -5.51
CA HIS A 326 -4.82 -32.42 -4.46
C HIS A 326 -4.79 -33.82 -5.07
#